data_AF-A0A431HGA7-F1
#
_entry.id   AF-A0A431HGA7-F1
#
_cell.length_a   1.000
_cell.length_b   1.000
_cell.length_c   1.000
_cell.angle_alpha   90.00
_cell.angle_beta   90.00
_cell.angle_gamma   90.00
#
_symmetry.space_group_name_H-M   'P 1'
#
loop_
_entity.id
_entity.type
_entity.pdbx_description
1 polymer ?
#
loop_
_entity_poly.entity_id
_entity_poly.type
_entity_poly.pdbx_seq_one_letter_code
_entity_poly.pdbx_strand_id
1 'polypeptide(L)' 'MYMIKLVVGLGNPGNEYKDTRHNVGFWFIDNLARKLGVTLALESKYFAYAVRTKVNNEDVWLL' A
#
# COMPACT_ATOMS: atom_id res chain seq x y z
N MET A 1 -18.77 -14.50 5.40
CA MET A 1 -17.65 -13.72 5.99
C MET A 1 -17.03 -12.91 4.86
N TYR A 2 -16.90 -11.59 5.02
CA TYR A 2 -16.28 -10.74 4.00
C TYR A 2 -14.77 -10.75 4.16
N MET A 3 -14.05 -10.72 3.04
CA MET A 3 -12.60 -10.75 3.01
C MET A 3 -12.08 -9.42 2.52
N ILE A 4 -10.99 -8.96 3.14
CA ILE A 4 -10.34 -7.71 2.75
C ILE A 4 -9.79 -7.88 1.33
N LYS A 5 -10.21 -6.98 0.42
CA LYS A 5 -9.76 -6.94 -0.97
C LYS A 5 -8.81 -5.79 -1.26
N LEU A 6 -8.73 -4.82 -0.35
CA LEU A 6 -7.92 -3.62 -0.47
C LEU A 6 -7.44 -3.18 0.91
N VAL A 7 -6.16 -2.88 1.02
CA VAL A 7 -5.55 -2.22 2.17
C VAL A 7 -4.94 -0.92 1.69
N VAL A 8 -5.32 0.20 2.30
CA VAL A 8 -4.87 1.54 1.90
C VAL A 8 -4.02 2.17 3.00
N GLY A 9 -2.84 2.65 2.63
CA GLY A 9 -2.01 3.50 3.46
C GLY A 9 -2.32 4.96 3.17
N LEU A 10 -2.79 5.72 4.15
CA LEU A 10 -2.96 7.16 4.00
C LEU A 10 -1.67 7.91 4.38
N GLY A 11 -1.43 9.01 3.68
CA GLY A 11 -0.27 9.87 3.87
C GLY A 11 -0.23 11.01 2.85
N ASN A 12 0.70 11.93 3.03
CA ASN A 12 0.99 13.00 2.09
C ASN A 12 2.19 12.62 1.20
N PRO A 13 2.10 12.80 -0.14
CA PRO A 13 3.23 12.60 -1.03
C PRO A 13 4.23 13.76 -0.92
N GLY A 14 5.52 13.48 -1.17
CA GLY A 14 6.60 14.47 -1.06
C GLY A 14 7.61 14.08 0.03
N ASN A 15 8.89 14.38 -0.21
CA ASN A 15 9.98 14.01 0.70
C ASN A 15 9.87 14.73 2.05
N GLU A 16 9.31 15.94 2.07
CA GLU A 16 9.09 16.75 3.25
C GLU A 16 8.10 16.13 4.26
N TYR A 17 7.21 15.24 3.80
CA TYR A 17 6.23 14.57 4.67
C TYR A 17 6.65 13.16 5.09
N LYS A 18 7.75 12.64 4.52
CA LYS A 18 8.15 11.22 4.63
C LYS A 18 8.19 10.73 6.07
N ASP A 19 8.72 11.53 6.99
CA ASP A 19 8.94 11.16 8.40
C ASP A 19 7.90 11.79 9.35
N THR A 20 6.76 12.25 8.83
CA THR A 20 5.66 12.78 9.64
C THR A 20 4.74 11.66 10.12
N ARG A 21 4.17 11.80 11.34
CA ARG A 21 3.18 10.84 11.88
C ARG A 21 1.96 10.65 10.98
N HIS A 22 1.65 11.62 10.11
CA HIS A 22 0.56 11.52 9.15
C HIS A 22 0.80 10.42 8.10
N ASN A 23 2.05 10.04 7.86
CA ASN A 23 2.44 9.03 6.87
C ASN A 23 2.60 7.62 7.45
N VAL A 24 2.09 7.37 8.66
CA VAL A 24 2.12 6.02 9.27
C VAL A 24 1.41 4.98 8.39
N GLY A 25 0.39 5.38 7.64
CA GLY A 25 -0.28 4.51 6.67
C GLY A 25 0.65 4.11 5.52
N PHE A 26 1.39 5.05 4.93
CA PHE A 26 2.41 4.77 3.92
C PHE A 26 3.50 3.83 4.47
N TRP A 27 4.02 4.08 5.68
CA TRP A 27 5.02 3.21 6.29
C TRP A 27 4.52 1.79 6.50
N PHE A 28 3.25 1.64 6.87
CA PHE A 28 2.62 0.35 7.03
C PHE A 28 2.54 -0.41 5.69
N ILE A 29 2.08 0.25 4.63
CA ILE A 29 1.98 -0.35 3.29
C ILE A 29 3.35 -0.72 2.72
N ASP A 30 4.34 0.15 2.85
CA ASP A 30 5.73 -0.15 2.44
C ASP A 30 6.26 -1.39 3.17
N ASN A 31 6.02 -1.46 4.49
CA ASN A 31 6.46 -2.60 5.28
C ASN A 31 5.70 -3.89 4.94
N LEU A 32 4.40 -3.79 4.66
CA LEU A 32 3.58 -4.92 4.25
C LEU A 32 4.00 -5.44 2.87
N ALA A 33 4.24 -4.55 1.91
CA ALA A 33 4.76 -4.91 0.59
C ALA A 33 6.12 -5.64 0.69
N ARG A 34 7.05 -5.11 1.52
CA ARG A 34 8.33 -5.79 1.81
C ARG A 34 8.14 -7.18 2.41
N LYS A 35 7.24 -7.34 3.38
CA LYS A 35 6.96 -8.65 4.00
C LYS A 35 6.36 -9.65 3.02
N LEU A 36 5.56 -9.18 2.07
CA LEU A 36 4.95 -10.00 1.03
C LEU A 36 5.85 -10.22 -0.20
N GLY A 37 7.03 -9.59 -0.23
CA GLY A 37 7.97 -9.72 -1.35
C GLY A 37 7.45 -9.09 -2.66
N VAL A 38 6.62 -8.05 -2.55
CA VAL A 38 6.04 -7.34 -3.71
C VAL A 38 6.49 -5.89 -3.75
N THR A 39 6.49 -5.32 -4.95
CA THR A 39 6.89 -3.93 -5.20
C THR A 39 5.68 -3.12 -5.62
N LEU A 40 5.46 -1.97 -4.98
CA LEU A 40 4.46 -1.00 -5.40
C LEU A 40 4.94 -0.27 -6.65
N ALA A 41 4.05 -0.05 -7.60
CA ALA A 41 4.33 0.73 -8.81
C ALA A 41 3.33 1.89 -8.93
N LEU A 42 3.76 3.01 -9.54
CA LEU A 42 2.86 4.13 -9.78
C LEU A 42 1.76 3.72 -10.78
N GLU A 43 0.51 3.72 -10.31
CA GLU A 43 -0.67 3.42 -11.10
C GLU A 43 -1.44 4.72 -11.36
N SER A 44 -1.18 5.36 -12.50
CA SER A 44 -1.74 6.68 -12.84
C SER A 44 -3.27 6.72 -12.84
N LYS A 45 -3.94 5.59 -13.11
CA LYS A 45 -5.41 5.48 -13.06
C LYS A 45 -5.97 5.62 -11.64
N TYR A 46 -5.18 5.26 -10.64
CA TYR A 46 -5.55 5.28 -9.23
C TYR A 46 -4.91 6.44 -8.46
N PHE A 47 -4.04 7.22 -9.10
CA PHE A 47 -3.29 8.31 -8.48
C PHE A 47 -2.50 7.87 -7.25
N ALA A 48 -1.95 6.65 -7.29
CA ALA A 48 -1.31 6.02 -6.13
C ALA A 48 -0.22 5.03 -6.55
N TYR A 49 0.62 4.64 -5.58
CA TYR A 49 1.50 3.50 -5.72
C TYR A 49 0.74 2.24 -5.31
N ALA A 50 0.58 1.28 -6.22
CA ALA A 50 -0.25 0.11 -5.97
C ALA A 50 0.41 -1.19 -6.40
N VAL A 51 -0.07 -2.30 -5.84
CA VAL A 51 0.22 -3.64 -6.34
C VAL A 51 -0.92 -4.58 -5.99
N ARG A 52 -1.26 -5.47 -6.92
CA ARG A 52 -2.12 -6.63 -6.65
C ARG A 52 -1.26 -7.82 -6.27
N THR A 53 -1.57 -8.44 -5.15
CA THR A 53 -0.88 -9.65 -4.67
C THR A 53 -1.89 -10.69 -4.18
N LYS A 54 -1.41 -11.89 -3.86
CA LYS A 54 -2.23 -12.95 -3.27
C LYS A 54 -1.88 -13.15 -1.81
N VAL A 55 -2.89 -13.13 -0.95
CA VAL A 55 -2.79 -13.51 0.47
C VAL A 55 -3.78 -14.64 0.69
N ASN A 56 -3.33 -15.80 1.19
CA ASN A 56 -4.16 -17.00 1.36
C ASN A 56 -4.94 -17.38 0.08
N ASN A 57 -4.27 -17.37 -1.07
CA ASN A 57 -4.82 -17.61 -2.42
C ASN A 57 -5.86 -16.60 -2.92
N GLU A 58 -6.07 -15.51 -2.21
CA GLU A 58 -7.08 -14.50 -2.52
C GLU A 58 -6.41 -13.20 -2.96
N ASP A 59 -6.98 -12.57 -3.99
CA ASP A 59 -6.48 -11.30 -4.48
C ASP A 59 -6.72 -10.19 -3.47
N VAL A 60 -5.66 -9.45 -3.17
CA VAL A 60 -5.66 -8.26 -2.32
C VAL A 60 -4.83 -7.17 -3.00
N TRP A 61 -5.37 -5.97 -3.03
CA TRP A 61 -4.64 -4.77 -3.43
C TRP A 61 -3.98 -4.11 -2.22
N LEU A 62 -2.73 -3.70 -2.40
CA LEU A 62 -2.10 -2.71 -1.55
C LEU A 62 -2.07 -1.38 -2.32
N LEU A 63 -2.47 -0.30 -1.65
CA LEU A 63 -2.54 1.04 -2.19
C LEU A 63 -1.97 2.06 -1.19
#